data_AF-A0AA97IJ93-F1
#
_entry.id   AF-A0AA97IJ93-F1
#
_cell.length_a   1.000
_cell.length_b   1.000
_cell.length_c   1.000
_cell.angle_alpha   90.00
_cell.angle_beta   90.00
_cell.angle_gamma   90.00
#
_symmetry.space_group_name_H-M   'P 1'
#
loop_
_entity.id
_entity.type
_entity.pdbx_description
1 polymer ?
#
loop_
_entity_poly.entity_id
_entity_poly.type
_entity_poly.pdbx_seq_one_letter_code
_entity_poly.pdbx_strand_id
1 'polypeptide(L)'
;MKVLMAIPVGILLSGFLSTASAAEVTFRDETVGLGYGFSAIAAGFQHNAFRYFRKVGGLKAALDSFVKSGVYLPVSTSISLQNVNNDLHPTDARYPQGSVAWSFDSPDVYKPTYTFTVFAGGRFYYPDERPYMITLSVDGRDYGPVKTNKESNWSPTFFSKVPFSDSSDVVITLSPIAQDEPQSNEL
;
A
#
# COMPACT_ATOMS: atom_id res chain seq x y z
N MET A 1 56.51 30.41 39.48
CA MET A 1 55.92 29.10 39.13
C MET A 1 54.47 29.34 38.71
N LYS A 2 54.15 29.14 37.42
CA LYS A 2 52.77 29.19 36.90
C LYS A 2 52.35 27.74 36.67
N VAL A 3 51.31 27.28 37.37
CA VAL A 3 50.70 25.97 37.18
C VAL A 3 49.67 26.11 36.06
N LEU A 4 49.91 25.46 34.93
CA LEU A 4 48.98 25.40 33.80
C LEU A 4 48.13 24.13 33.97
N MET A 5 46.84 24.31 34.26
CA MET A 5 45.87 23.23 34.43
C MET A 5 45.23 22.94 33.07
N ALA A 6 45.49 21.77 32.50
CA ALA A 6 44.87 21.32 31.25
C ALA A 6 43.47 20.76 31.53
N ILE A 7 42.45 21.29 30.84
CA ILE A 7 41.08 20.78 30.87
C ILE A 7 40.93 19.77 29.72
N PRO A 8 40.53 18.51 29.97
CA PRO A 8 40.24 17.58 28.90
C PRO A 8 38.92 17.98 28.23
N VAL A 9 38.98 18.34 26.94
CA VAL A 9 37.80 18.52 26.10
C VAL A 9 37.26 17.14 25.76
N GLY A 10 36.17 16.76 26.41
CA GLY A 10 35.41 15.56 26.07
C GLY A 10 34.76 15.72 24.70
N ILE A 11 35.16 14.88 23.75
CA ILE A 11 34.50 14.75 22.44
C ILE A 11 33.17 14.02 22.68
N LEU A 12 32.07 14.76 22.61
CA LEU A 12 30.72 14.19 22.53
C LEU A 12 30.56 13.55 21.13
N LEU A 13 30.69 12.23 21.03
CA LEU A 13 30.12 11.48 19.91
C LEU A 13 28.60 11.55 20.02
N SER A 14 27.98 12.51 19.36
CA SER A 14 26.55 12.47 19.07
C SER A 14 26.29 11.30 18.13
N GLY A 15 25.87 10.16 18.68
CA GLY A 15 25.34 9.06 17.91
C GLY A 15 24.17 9.55 17.07
N PHE A 16 24.32 9.50 15.75
CA PHE A 16 23.19 9.62 14.85
C PHE A 16 22.26 8.44 15.16
N LEU A 17 21.19 8.71 15.89
CA LEU A 17 20.02 7.84 15.91
C LEU A 17 19.48 7.84 14.49
N SER A 18 19.84 6.81 13.71
CA SER A 18 19.10 6.52 12.49
C SER A 18 17.68 6.24 12.94
N THR A 19 16.76 7.17 12.70
CA THR A 19 15.34 6.87 12.74
C THR A 19 15.14 5.70 11.79
N ALA A 20 14.81 4.52 12.32
CA ALA A 20 14.49 3.37 11.48
C ALA A 20 13.46 3.84 10.46
N SER A 21 13.81 3.80 9.18
CA SER A 21 12.83 4.02 8.11
C SER A 21 11.77 2.95 8.31
N ALA A 22 10.50 3.34 8.27
CA ALA A 22 9.40 2.40 8.18
C ALA A 22 9.00 2.30 6.71
N ALA A 23 8.52 1.14 6.29
CA ALA A 23 7.98 0.99 4.96
C ALA A 23 6.72 1.83 4.85
N GLU A 24 6.52 2.47 3.71
CA GLU A 24 5.40 3.39 3.54
C GLU A 24 4.51 2.95 2.39
N VAL A 25 3.21 3.25 2.52
CA VAL A 25 2.23 3.06 1.45
C VAL A 25 1.69 4.43 1.06
N THR A 26 1.82 4.75 -0.22
CA THR A 26 1.27 5.95 -0.86
C THR A 26 0.07 5.56 -1.72
N PHE A 27 -1.04 6.25 -1.53
CA PHE A 27 -2.26 6.07 -2.32
C PHE A 27 -2.35 7.17 -3.37
N ARG A 28 -2.13 6.81 -4.63
CA ARG A 28 -2.30 7.73 -5.75
C ARG A 28 -3.69 7.54 -6.34
N ASP A 29 -4.49 8.60 -6.33
CA ASP A 29 -5.84 8.59 -6.88
C ASP A 29 -5.88 9.49 -8.12
N GLU A 30 -5.95 8.87 -9.30
CA GLU A 30 -6.04 9.56 -10.59
C GLU A 30 -7.49 9.70 -11.06
N THR A 31 -8.46 9.32 -10.22
CA THR A 31 -9.89 9.43 -10.50
C THR A 31 -10.49 10.74 -9.96
N VAL A 32 -9.65 11.60 -9.38
CA VAL A 32 -10.03 12.92 -8.88
C VAL A 32 -10.71 13.72 -9.99
N GLY A 33 -11.97 14.12 -9.74
CA GLY A 33 -12.80 14.85 -10.70
C GLY A 33 -13.77 13.97 -11.52
N LEU A 34 -13.71 12.64 -11.40
CA LEU A 34 -14.58 11.71 -12.13
C LEU A 34 -15.83 11.26 -11.36
N GLY A 35 -16.08 11.85 -10.19
CA GLY A 35 -17.27 11.55 -9.38
C GLY A 35 -17.21 10.21 -8.64
N TYR A 36 -16.04 9.57 -8.61
CA TYR A 36 -15.67 8.47 -7.72
C TYR A 36 -14.23 8.71 -7.23
N GLY A 37 -13.78 7.97 -6.23
CA GLY A 37 -12.45 8.19 -5.64
C GLY A 37 -11.95 7.00 -4.86
N PHE A 38 -10.74 7.09 -4.34
CA PHE A 38 -10.08 6.01 -3.60
C PHE A 38 -10.38 6.12 -2.09
N SER A 39 -11.00 5.09 -1.51
CA SER A 39 -11.08 4.93 -0.05
C SER A 39 -10.41 3.63 0.40
N ALA A 40 -10.08 3.54 1.69
CA ALA A 40 -9.49 2.34 2.24
C ALA A 40 -9.70 2.18 3.74
N ILE A 41 -9.67 0.92 4.20
CA ILE A 41 -9.52 0.50 5.59
C ILE A 41 -8.44 -0.60 5.65
N ALA A 42 -7.61 -0.58 6.68
CA ALA A 42 -6.56 -1.58 6.87
C ALA A 42 -6.06 -1.63 8.32
N ALA A 43 -5.44 -2.74 8.69
CA ALA A 43 -4.67 -2.89 9.93
C ALA A 43 -3.16 -2.88 9.63
N GLY A 44 -2.32 -2.84 10.67
CA GLY A 44 -0.86 -2.91 10.50
C GLY A 44 -0.22 -1.61 9.99
N PHE A 45 -0.86 -0.48 10.25
CA PHE A 45 -0.32 0.84 9.97
C PHE A 45 -0.10 1.58 11.29
N GLN A 46 1.01 2.31 11.35
CA GLN A 46 1.36 3.11 12.51
C GLN A 46 0.24 4.07 12.87
N HIS A 47 0.03 4.24 14.17
CA HIS A 47 -1.03 5.10 14.74
C HIS A 47 -2.46 4.73 14.27
N ASN A 48 -2.67 3.51 13.78
CA ASN A 48 -3.95 3.06 13.23
C ASN A 48 -4.49 3.95 12.10
N ALA A 49 -3.60 4.40 11.20
CA ALA A 49 -3.91 5.38 10.14
C ALA A 49 -5.16 5.06 9.31
N PHE A 50 -5.48 3.76 9.14
CA PHE A 50 -6.62 3.26 8.35
C PHE A 50 -7.59 2.40 9.15
N ARG A 51 -7.78 2.68 10.45
CA ARG A 51 -8.73 1.95 11.31
C ARG A 51 -10.18 1.96 10.80
N TYR A 52 -10.55 3.00 10.06
CA TYR A 52 -11.90 3.21 9.52
C TYR A 52 -11.80 3.54 8.04
N PHE A 53 -12.85 3.24 7.27
CA PHE A 53 -12.94 3.67 5.87
C PHE A 53 -12.84 5.19 5.78
N ARG A 54 -11.87 5.65 4.99
CA ARG A 54 -11.66 7.06 4.69
C ARG A 54 -11.14 7.23 3.27
N LYS A 55 -11.33 8.41 2.69
CA LYS A 55 -10.64 8.79 1.45
C LYS A 55 -9.13 8.76 1.67
N VAL A 56 -8.41 8.13 0.75
CA VAL A 56 -6.96 7.94 0.83
C VAL A 56 -6.19 8.58 -0.31
N GLY A 57 -6.84 9.16 -1.32
CA GLY A 57 -6.13 9.85 -2.41
C GLY A 57 -5.13 10.89 -1.90
N GLY A 58 -3.86 10.72 -2.27
CA GLY A 58 -2.73 11.56 -1.87
C GLY A 58 -2.17 11.28 -0.46
N LEU A 59 -2.74 10.33 0.28
CA LEU A 59 -2.24 9.96 1.61
C LEU A 59 -1.03 9.04 1.51
N LYS A 60 -0.13 9.22 2.47
CA LYS A 60 1.01 8.36 2.74
C LYS A 60 0.95 7.88 4.20
N ALA A 61 1.21 6.61 4.44
CA ALA A 61 1.18 6.03 5.78
C ALA A 61 2.27 4.98 5.96
N ALA A 62 2.90 5.01 7.13
CA ALA A 62 3.91 4.04 7.52
C ALA A 62 3.27 2.73 8.02
N LEU A 63 3.89 1.62 7.65
CA LEU A 63 3.54 0.28 8.13
C LEU A 63 4.13 0.04 9.51
N ASP A 64 3.39 -0.73 10.31
CA ASP A 64 3.97 -1.35 11.49
C ASP A 64 5.03 -2.37 11.05
N SER A 65 6.09 -2.47 11.85
CA SER A 65 7.10 -3.51 11.69
C SER A 65 7.09 -4.41 12.92
N PHE A 66 7.32 -5.69 12.71
CA PHE A 66 7.55 -6.65 13.80
C PHE A 66 8.98 -7.18 13.73
N VAL A 67 9.47 -7.66 14.87
CA VAL A 67 10.84 -8.18 14.97
C VAL A 67 10.82 -9.68 14.70
N LYS A 68 11.65 -10.14 13.77
CA LYS A 68 11.94 -11.54 13.54
C LYS A 68 13.45 -11.74 13.50
N SER A 69 13.97 -12.54 14.42
CA SER A 69 15.41 -12.90 14.46
C SER A 69 16.36 -11.69 14.35
N GLY A 70 16.07 -10.61 15.09
CA GLY A 70 16.91 -9.40 15.10
C GLY A 70 16.76 -8.48 13.88
N VAL A 71 15.82 -8.76 12.98
CA VAL A 71 15.50 -7.91 11.82
C VAL A 71 14.06 -7.40 11.94
N TYR A 72 13.85 -6.14 11.59
CA TYR A 72 12.52 -5.55 11.48
C TYR A 72 11.91 -5.89 10.13
N LEU A 73 10.69 -6.42 10.13
CA LEU A 73 9.96 -6.80 8.94
C LEU A 73 8.62 -6.04 8.89
N PRO A 74 8.27 -5.41 7.75
CA PRO A 74 6.94 -4.82 7.56
C PRO A 74 5.82 -5.84 7.74
N VAL A 75 4.76 -5.45 8.42
CA VAL A 75 3.63 -6.35 8.69
C VAL A 75 2.94 -6.83 7.40
N SER A 76 2.57 -8.11 7.35
CA SER A 76 1.63 -8.62 6.36
C SER A 76 0.27 -8.02 6.63
N THR A 77 -0.35 -7.39 5.63
CA THR A 77 -1.67 -6.80 5.81
C THR A 77 -2.50 -6.85 4.54
N SER A 78 -3.77 -6.51 4.70
CA SER A 78 -4.75 -6.36 3.63
C SER A 78 -5.43 -5.02 3.77
N ILE A 79 -5.48 -4.29 2.66
CA ILE A 79 -6.21 -3.04 2.51
C ILE A 79 -7.47 -3.36 1.73
N SER A 80 -8.63 -3.10 2.33
CA SER A 80 -9.90 -3.13 1.60
C SER A 80 -10.21 -1.74 1.07
N LEU A 81 -10.58 -1.62 -0.21
CA LEU A 81 -10.77 -0.33 -0.89
C LEU A 81 -12.22 0.17 -0.83
N GLN A 82 -13.16 -0.74 -0.55
CA GLN A 82 -14.55 -0.46 -0.15
C GLN A 82 -15.10 -1.74 0.52
N ASN A 83 -16.08 -1.64 1.43
CA ASN A 83 -16.79 -2.79 1.97
C ASN A 83 -18.30 -2.68 1.70
N VAL A 84 -18.79 -3.49 0.76
CA VAL A 84 -20.20 -3.56 0.37
C VAL A 84 -21.11 -4.20 1.42
N ASN A 85 -20.54 -4.94 2.38
CA ASN A 85 -21.27 -5.75 3.37
C ASN A 85 -21.28 -5.16 4.79
N ASN A 86 -20.53 -4.10 5.07
CA ASN A 86 -20.43 -3.48 6.41
C ASN A 86 -20.63 -1.97 6.37
N ASP A 87 -21.51 -1.52 5.48
CA ASP A 87 -21.74 -0.11 5.21
C ASP A 87 -22.69 0.52 6.27
N LEU A 88 -22.24 0.57 7.53
CA LEU A 88 -22.86 1.42 8.55
C LEU A 88 -22.51 2.91 8.38
N HIS A 89 -21.59 3.21 7.46
CA HIS A 89 -21.20 4.56 7.05
C HIS A 89 -21.12 4.63 5.53
N PRO A 90 -22.27 4.56 4.82
CA PRO A 90 -22.32 4.76 3.39
C PRO A 90 -21.76 6.13 3.09
N THR A 91 -20.52 6.14 2.62
CA THR A 91 -20.06 7.26 1.84
C THR A 91 -20.91 7.22 0.58
N ASP A 92 -21.90 8.10 0.46
CA ASP A 92 -22.84 8.22 -0.68
C ASP A 92 -22.18 8.35 -2.08
N ALA A 93 -20.84 8.32 -2.15
CA ALA A 93 -20.06 8.34 -3.38
C ALA A 93 -19.65 6.93 -3.80
N ARG A 94 -19.43 6.76 -5.11
CA ARG A 94 -18.91 5.53 -5.71
C ARG A 94 -17.41 5.40 -5.38
N TYR A 95 -16.95 4.24 -4.94
CA TYR A 95 -15.53 3.94 -4.66
C TYR A 95 -15.11 2.66 -5.39
N PRO A 96 -13.82 2.44 -5.69
CA PRO A 96 -13.35 1.18 -6.25
C PRO A 96 -13.58 0.06 -5.25
N GLN A 97 -13.95 -1.11 -5.76
CA GLN A 97 -14.27 -2.28 -4.96
C GLN A 97 -13.20 -3.34 -5.11
N GLY A 98 -12.51 -3.63 -4.01
CA GLY A 98 -11.43 -4.58 -4.05
C GLY A 98 -10.60 -4.61 -2.78
N SER A 99 -9.52 -5.35 -2.86
CA SER A 99 -8.47 -5.34 -1.85
C SER A 99 -7.08 -5.46 -2.45
N VAL A 100 -6.11 -4.92 -1.74
CA VAL A 100 -4.69 -5.15 -1.98
C VAL A 100 -4.11 -5.72 -0.70
N ALA A 101 -3.58 -6.93 -0.76
CA ALA A 101 -2.97 -7.60 0.37
C ALA A 101 -1.52 -7.99 0.05
N TRP A 102 -0.72 -8.18 1.08
CA TRP A 102 0.61 -8.76 0.95
C TRP A 102 0.97 -9.62 2.15
N SER A 103 1.77 -10.64 1.89
CA SER A 103 2.28 -11.55 2.91
C SER A 103 3.66 -12.09 2.55
N PHE A 104 4.44 -12.45 3.57
CA PHE A 104 5.76 -13.06 3.38
C PHE A 104 5.67 -14.37 2.62
N ASP A 105 6.48 -14.50 1.56
CA ASP A 105 6.62 -15.76 0.83
C ASP A 105 7.65 -16.69 1.46
N SER A 106 8.73 -16.09 1.96
CA SER A 106 9.91 -16.79 2.41
C SER A 106 10.49 -16.04 3.59
N PRO A 107 10.77 -16.71 4.70
CA PRO A 107 11.41 -16.09 5.85
C PRO A 107 12.92 -15.95 5.64
N ASP A 108 13.43 -15.78 4.41
CA ASP A 108 14.81 -15.32 4.21
C ASP A 108 14.90 -13.90 4.78
N VAL A 109 15.22 -13.82 6.06
CA VAL A 109 15.07 -12.61 6.87
C VAL A 109 15.99 -11.49 6.36
N TYR A 110 17.08 -11.84 5.66
CA TYR A 110 18.00 -10.86 5.07
C TYR A 110 17.54 -10.36 3.69
N LYS A 111 16.65 -11.11 3.01
CA LYS A 111 16.08 -10.77 1.71
C LYS A 111 14.61 -11.20 1.64
N PRO A 112 13.75 -10.63 2.50
CA PRO A 112 12.36 -11.05 2.54
C PRO A 112 11.71 -10.73 1.20
N THR A 113 10.87 -11.65 0.73
CA THR A 113 10.00 -11.41 -0.42
C THR A 113 8.56 -11.57 -0.03
N TYR A 114 7.68 -10.86 -0.73
CA TYR A 114 6.26 -10.86 -0.50
C TYR A 114 5.49 -11.28 -1.75
N THR A 115 4.36 -11.93 -1.53
CA THR A 115 3.30 -12.03 -2.53
C THR A 115 2.31 -10.93 -2.26
N PHE A 116 2.16 -10.03 -3.23
CA PHE A 116 1.02 -9.13 -3.28
C PHE A 116 -0.14 -9.80 -3.98
N THR A 117 -1.33 -9.63 -3.44
CA THR A 117 -2.59 -10.10 -4.01
C THR A 117 -3.46 -8.88 -4.24
N VAL A 118 -3.81 -8.63 -5.50
CA VAL A 118 -4.79 -7.61 -5.88
C VAL A 118 -6.07 -8.32 -6.26
N PHE A 119 -7.14 -8.01 -5.54
CA PHE A 119 -8.48 -8.50 -5.81
C PHE A 119 -9.31 -7.31 -6.28
N ALA A 120 -9.49 -7.19 -7.59
CA ALA A 120 -10.35 -6.17 -8.20
C ALA A 120 -11.44 -6.91 -8.98
N GLY A 121 -12.70 -6.61 -8.69
CA GLY A 121 -13.81 -7.17 -9.46
C GLY A 121 -14.77 -6.09 -9.88
N GLY A 122 -15.60 -6.43 -10.85
CA GLY A 122 -16.51 -5.47 -11.45
C GLY A 122 -17.83 -6.07 -11.90
N ARG A 123 -18.07 -7.37 -11.76
CA ARG A 123 -19.37 -7.99 -11.95
C ARG A 123 -19.99 -8.30 -10.59
N PHE A 124 -21.24 -7.94 -10.42
CA PHE A 124 -22.07 -8.11 -9.22
C PHE A 124 -21.88 -7.01 -8.17
N TYR A 125 -23.03 -6.44 -7.79
CA TYR A 125 -23.37 -5.70 -6.56
C TYR A 125 -23.72 -4.21 -6.68
N TYR A 126 -23.27 -3.41 -7.67
CA TYR A 126 -23.68 -1.99 -7.74
C TYR A 126 -23.85 -1.43 -9.17
N PRO A 127 -24.89 -0.62 -9.44
CA PRO A 127 -25.26 -0.13 -10.78
C PRO A 127 -24.32 0.93 -11.40
N ASP A 128 -23.08 1.04 -10.92
CA ASP A 128 -22.10 2.02 -11.39
C ASP A 128 -20.70 1.41 -11.55
N GLU A 129 -20.63 0.29 -12.27
CA GLU A 129 -19.39 -0.42 -12.59
C GLU A 129 -18.56 0.43 -13.58
N ARG A 130 -17.85 1.42 -13.04
CA ARG A 130 -16.87 2.24 -13.76
C ARG A 130 -15.64 1.37 -14.06
N PRO A 131 -15.16 1.33 -15.30
CA PRO A 131 -13.88 0.73 -15.60
C PRO A 131 -12.76 1.45 -14.83
N TYR A 132 -11.96 0.72 -14.07
CA TYR A 132 -10.79 1.24 -13.36
C TYR A 132 -9.68 0.20 -13.33
N MET A 133 -8.47 0.65 -13.06
CA MET A 133 -7.33 -0.24 -12.83
C MET A 133 -6.61 0.10 -11.55
N ILE A 134 -6.01 -0.91 -10.93
CA ILE A 134 -5.12 -0.76 -9.80
C ILE A 134 -3.71 -1.12 -10.25
N THR A 135 -2.76 -0.20 -10.08
CA THR A 135 -1.34 -0.46 -10.33
C THR A 135 -0.59 -0.47 -9.00
N LEU A 136 0.24 -1.48 -8.82
CA LEU A 136 1.15 -1.61 -7.68
C LEU A 136 2.57 -1.25 -8.13
N SER A 137 3.25 -0.41 -7.37
CA SER A 137 4.70 -0.18 -7.50
C SER A 137 5.36 -0.42 -6.15
N VAL A 138 6.53 -1.05 -6.14
CA VAL A 138 7.36 -1.19 -4.93
C VAL A 138 8.77 -0.72 -5.27
N ASP A 139 9.27 0.25 -4.52
CA ASP A 139 10.58 0.87 -4.70
C ASP A 139 10.81 1.38 -6.14
N GLY A 140 9.75 1.91 -6.75
CA GLY A 140 9.72 2.42 -8.12
C GLY A 140 9.64 1.35 -9.21
N ARG A 141 9.55 0.07 -8.86
CA ARG A 141 9.28 -1.02 -9.82
C ARG A 141 7.79 -1.28 -9.91
N ASP A 142 7.25 -1.11 -11.12
CA ASP A 142 5.85 -1.39 -11.40
C ASP A 142 5.57 -2.89 -11.58
N TYR A 143 4.50 -3.36 -10.95
CA TYR A 143 4.00 -4.73 -11.02
C TYR A 143 2.79 -4.88 -11.95
N GLY A 144 2.56 -3.91 -12.83
CA GLY A 144 1.53 -3.94 -13.86
C GLY A 144 0.12 -3.63 -13.33
N PRO A 145 -0.80 -3.21 -14.22
CA PRO A 145 -2.16 -2.87 -13.84
C PRO A 145 -3.05 -4.11 -13.74
N VAL A 146 -3.89 -4.15 -12.71
CA VAL A 146 -5.05 -5.04 -12.62
C VAL A 146 -6.27 -4.23 -13.07
N LYS A 147 -6.69 -4.47 -14.32
CA LYS A 147 -7.84 -3.80 -14.93
C LYS A 147 -9.13 -4.52 -14.53
N THR A 148 -10.18 -3.74 -14.27
CA THR A 148 -11.53 -4.27 -14.02
C THR A 148 -12.58 -3.38 -14.66
N ASN A 149 -13.67 -4.02 -15.08
CA ASN A 149 -14.83 -3.41 -15.69
C ASN A 149 -16.10 -4.19 -15.29
N LYS A 150 -17.26 -3.74 -15.78
CA LYS A 150 -18.58 -4.36 -15.54
C LYS A 150 -18.68 -5.85 -15.88
N GLU A 151 -17.78 -6.37 -16.72
CA GLU A 151 -17.76 -7.77 -17.15
C GLU A 151 -16.75 -8.61 -16.37
N SER A 152 -15.87 -7.98 -15.59
CA SER A 152 -14.76 -8.63 -14.89
C SER A 152 -15.25 -9.45 -13.70
N ASN A 153 -14.91 -10.73 -13.70
CA ASN A 153 -15.12 -11.58 -12.53
C ASN A 153 -14.17 -11.17 -11.39
N TRP A 154 -14.61 -11.37 -10.16
CA TRP A 154 -13.79 -11.21 -8.98
C TRP A 154 -12.75 -12.33 -8.91
N SER A 155 -11.53 -12.06 -9.36
CA SER A 155 -10.42 -13.03 -9.36
C SER A 155 -9.13 -12.38 -8.87
N PRO A 156 -8.35 -13.09 -8.03
CA PRO A 156 -7.11 -12.53 -7.51
C PRO A 156 -6.02 -12.53 -8.57
N THR A 157 -5.29 -11.42 -8.66
CA THR A 157 -4.01 -11.34 -9.36
C THR A 157 -2.89 -11.39 -8.33
N PHE A 158 -1.90 -12.26 -8.55
CA PHE A 158 -0.79 -12.46 -7.63
C PHE A 158 0.53 -11.95 -8.23
N PHE A 159 1.27 -11.18 -7.44
CA PHE A 159 2.63 -10.76 -7.73
C PHE A 159 3.55 -11.36 -6.67
N SER A 160 4.18 -12.49 -6.98
CA SER A 160 5.01 -13.23 -6.02
C SER A 160 6.49 -12.83 -6.09
N LYS A 161 7.21 -13.12 -5.00
CA LYS A 161 8.66 -12.88 -4.89
C LYS A 161 9.05 -11.42 -5.10
N VAL A 162 8.19 -10.50 -4.64
CA VAL A 162 8.45 -9.05 -4.65
C VAL A 162 9.45 -8.72 -3.54
N PRO A 163 10.64 -8.15 -3.85
CA PRO A 163 11.54 -7.64 -2.82
C PRO A 163 10.85 -6.54 -2.00
N PHE A 164 10.94 -6.62 -0.68
CA PHE A 164 10.29 -5.67 0.22
C PHE A 164 11.10 -5.61 1.52
N SER A 165 11.45 -4.42 2.01
CA SER A 165 12.18 -4.19 3.27
C SER A 165 11.44 -3.27 4.23
N ASP A 166 11.97 -3.09 5.44
CA ASP A 166 11.53 -2.08 6.40
C ASP A 166 11.66 -0.63 5.90
N SER A 167 12.30 -0.39 4.76
CA SER A 167 12.42 0.92 4.13
C SER A 167 11.69 1.06 2.80
N SER A 168 10.94 0.03 2.37
CA SER A 168 10.32 0.04 1.04
C SER A 168 9.18 1.05 0.91
N ASP A 169 9.08 1.67 -0.26
CA ASP A 169 7.97 2.55 -0.66
C ASP A 169 7.02 1.78 -1.58
N VAL A 170 5.78 1.63 -1.15
CA VAL A 170 4.71 0.98 -1.91
C VAL A 170 3.78 2.06 -2.43
N VAL A 171 3.55 2.08 -3.74
CA VAL A 171 2.57 2.98 -4.36
C VAL A 171 1.41 2.16 -4.90
N ILE A 172 0.22 2.42 -4.39
CA ILE A 172 -1.03 1.86 -4.91
C ILE A 172 -1.72 2.98 -5.68
N THR A 173 -1.82 2.79 -6.99
CA THR A 173 -2.44 3.77 -7.89
C THR A 173 -3.80 3.27 -8.33
N LEU A 174 -4.83 4.09 -8.14
CA LEU A 174 -6.14 3.92 -8.75
C LEU A 174 -6.22 4.84 -9.98
N SER A 175 -6.48 4.24 -11.14
CA SER A 175 -6.62 4.99 -12.40
C SER A 175 -7.94 4.66 -13.10
N PRO A 176 -8.57 5.63 -13.78
CA PRO A 176 -9.70 5.36 -14.66
C PRO A 176 -9.26 4.53 -15.87
N ILE A 177 -10.13 3.66 -16.37
CA ILE A 177 -9.98 3.09 -17.71
C ILE A 177 -10.89 3.89 -18.64
N ALA A 178 -10.33 4.41 -19.74
CA ALA A 178 -11.14 5.03 -20.79
C ALA A 178 -12.15 3.99 -21.32
N GLN A 179 -13.42 4.37 -21.46
CA GLN A 179 -14.49 3.44 -21.86
C GLN A 179 -14.28 2.80 -23.26
N ASP A 180 -13.30 3.28 -24.04
CA ASP A 180 -13.07 2.90 -25.42
C ASP A 180 -11.79 2.07 -25.67
N GLU A 181 -11.08 1.58 -24.65
CA GLU A 181 -9.99 0.63 -24.91
C GLU A 181 -10.56 -0.73 -25.36
N PRO A 182 -10.32 -1.18 -26.61
CA PRO A 182 -10.70 -2.52 -27.04
C PRO A 182 -9.91 -3.52 -26.19
N GLN A 183 -10.58 -4.46 -25.56
CA GLN A 183 -9.89 -5.59 -24.98
C GLN A 183 -9.26 -6.39 -26.13
N SER A 184 -7.93 -6.43 -26.17
CA SER A 184 -7.23 -7.42 -26.97
C SER A 184 -7.58 -8.78 -26.37
N ASN A 185 -8.57 -9.44 -26.96
CA ASN A 185 -8.81 -10.85 -26.76
C ASN A 185 -7.56 -11.58 -27.28
N GLU A 186 -6.64 -11.94 -26.38
CA GLU A 186 -5.67 -12.98 -26.70
C GLU A 186 -6.44 -14.31 -26.77
N LEU A 187 -6.30 -14.95 -27.93
CA LEU A 187 -6.85 -16.25 -28.33
C LEU A 187 -6.16 -17.40 -27.57
#